data_AF-A0A1E4G176-F1
#
_entry.id   AF-A0A1E4G176-F1
#
_cell.length_a   1.000
_cell.length_b   1.000
_cell.length_c   1.000
_cell.angle_alpha   90.00
_cell.angle_beta   90.00
_cell.angle_gamma   90.00
#
_symmetry.space_group_name_H-M   'P 1'
#
loop_
_entity.id
_entity.type
_entity.pdbx_description
1 polymer ?
#
loop_
_entity_poly.entity_id
_entity_poly.type
_entity_poly.pdbx_seq_one_letter_code
_entity_poly.pdbx_strand_id
1 'polypeptide(L)'
;MKVRPTALRATICEQSNGLRITIPARRNWFFLLFIGFWLCGWATGWVAVAQQLVSGKGSLFEFAWLGAWTVGGCFAFLAWLWTLAGREVILWNVSGLVHRLEIGPFSRSYEYEGREIQNLRYSEDAQSRRNGPGPWGGNLRFDYGAKTHAFGLGVDEAEGKQILDALQRARP
;
A
#
# COMPACT_ATOMS: atom_id res chain seq x y z
N MET A 1 -20.43 7.21 -28.85
CA MET A 1 -19.94 6.04 -28.09
C MET A 1 -20.37 6.18 -26.64
N LYS A 2 -21.13 5.22 -26.08
CA LYS A 2 -21.47 5.21 -24.64
C LYS A 2 -20.28 4.63 -23.88
N VAL A 3 -19.56 5.47 -23.14
CA VAL A 3 -18.48 5.03 -22.25
C VAL A 3 -19.13 4.33 -21.07
N ARG A 4 -18.87 3.03 -20.90
CA ARG A 4 -19.35 2.29 -19.72
C ARG A 4 -18.57 2.79 -18.50
N PRO A 5 -19.22 3.01 -17.34
CA PRO A 5 -18.51 3.43 -16.14
C PRO A 5 -17.46 2.38 -15.77
N THR A 6 -16.26 2.86 -15.44
CA THR A 6 -15.14 2.03 -14.97
C THR A 6 -15.61 1.22 -13.77
N ALA A 7 -15.55 -0.11 -13.86
CA ALA A 7 -15.90 -0.98 -12.74
C ALA A 7 -14.95 -0.70 -11.56
N LEU A 8 -15.52 -0.62 -10.35
CA LEU A 8 -14.79 -0.56 -9.09
C LEU A 8 -13.75 -1.68 -9.04
N ARG A 9 -12.50 -1.35 -8.72
CA ARG A 9 -11.45 -2.37 -8.51
C ARG A 9 -11.58 -2.97 -7.12
N ALA A 10 -12.13 -2.19 -6.18
CA ALA A 10 -12.49 -2.70 -4.88
C ALA A 10 -13.66 -3.68 -5.00
N THR A 11 -13.47 -4.90 -4.49
CA THR A 11 -14.56 -5.86 -4.35
C THR A 11 -15.25 -5.61 -3.01
N ILE A 12 -16.53 -5.25 -3.07
CA ILE A 12 -17.39 -5.05 -1.91
C ILE A 12 -18.22 -6.33 -1.74
N CYS A 13 -18.01 -7.05 -0.65
CA CYS A 13 -18.82 -8.20 -0.28
C CYS A 13 -19.56 -7.85 1.02
N GLU A 14 -20.87 -7.72 0.96
CA GLU A 14 -21.73 -7.77 2.14
C GLU A 14 -21.73 -9.21 2.66
N GLN A 15 -21.19 -9.43 3.85
CA GLN A 15 -21.33 -10.68 4.58
C GLN A 15 -22.40 -10.51 5.65
N SER A 16 -23.03 -11.61 6.06
CA SER A 16 -24.08 -11.66 7.09
C SER A 16 -23.68 -11.09 8.46
N ASN A 17 -22.40 -10.76 8.66
CA ASN A 17 -21.85 -10.19 9.90
C ASN A 17 -21.00 -8.93 9.65
N GLY A 18 -21.11 -8.25 8.49
CA GLY A 18 -20.36 -7.03 8.21
C GLY A 18 -20.03 -6.78 6.75
N LEU A 19 -19.46 -5.60 6.46
CA LEU A 19 -19.04 -5.17 5.12
C LEU A 19 -17.54 -5.46 4.92
N ARG A 20 -17.20 -6.31 3.93
CA ARG A 20 -15.81 -6.56 3.54
C ARG A 20 -15.49 -5.83 2.24
N ILE A 21 -14.55 -4.90 2.29
CA ILE A 21 -14.03 -4.18 1.13
C ILE A 21 -12.59 -4.64 0.89
N THR A 22 -12.32 -5.22 -0.28
CA THR A 22 -10.96 -5.63 -0.67
C THR A 22 -10.47 -4.74 -1.81
N ILE A 23 -9.42 -3.95 -1.56
CA ILE A 23 -8.79 -3.03 -2.50
C ILE A 23 -7.45 -3.66 -2.95
N PRO A 24 -7.34 -4.15 -4.19
CA PRO A 24 -6.06 -4.64 -4.71
C PRO A 24 -5.11 -3.47 -5.02
N ALA A 25 -3.81 -3.64 -4.76
CA ALA A 25 -2.80 -2.63 -5.12
C ALA A 25 -2.87 -2.27 -6.61
N ARG A 26 -2.55 -1.01 -6.97
CA ARG A 26 -2.48 -0.57 -8.37
C ARG A 26 -1.40 -1.36 -9.11
N ARG A 27 -1.81 -2.31 -9.96
CA ARG A 27 -0.90 -3.03 -10.85
C ARG A 27 -0.46 -2.12 -11.98
N ASN A 28 0.63 -1.39 -11.77
CA ASN A 28 1.31 -0.68 -12.83
C ASN A 28 2.25 -1.65 -13.55
N TRP A 29 1.78 -2.20 -14.68
CA TRP A 29 2.55 -3.17 -15.48
C TRP A 29 3.87 -2.62 -16.00
N PHE A 30 3.91 -1.35 -16.39
CA PHE A 30 5.16 -0.71 -16.78
C PHE A 30 6.15 -0.69 -15.63
N PHE A 31 5.71 -0.27 -14.44
CA PHE A 31 6.55 -0.29 -13.23
C PHE A 31 7.02 -1.71 -12.89
N LEU A 32 6.15 -2.72 -12.97
CA LEU A 32 6.50 -4.12 -12.69
C LEU A 32 7.59 -4.66 -13.63
N LEU A 33 7.45 -4.43 -14.94
CA LEU A 33 8.42 -4.90 -15.92
C LEU A 33 9.74 -4.11 -15.82
N PHE A 34 9.64 -2.78 -15.72
CA PHE A 34 10.79 -1.90 -15.65
C PHE A 34 11.61 -2.13 -14.37
N ILE A 35 10.96 -2.08 -13.20
CA ILE A 35 11.66 -2.32 -11.93
C ILE A 35 12.11 -3.78 -11.81
N GLY A 36 11.33 -4.74 -12.31
CA GLY A 36 11.74 -6.14 -12.33
C GLY A 36 13.04 -6.34 -13.12
N PHE A 37 13.12 -5.79 -14.33
CA PHE A 37 14.33 -5.80 -15.15
C PHE A 37 15.48 -5.02 -14.49
N TRP A 38 15.19 -3.83 -13.95
CA TRP A 38 16.18 -3.00 -13.26
C TRP A 38 16.75 -3.71 -12.02
N LEU A 39 15.94 -4.45 -11.26
CA LEU A 39 16.38 -5.24 -10.11
C LEU A 39 17.33 -6.38 -10.51
N CYS A 40 17.16 -6.98 -11.69
CA CYS A 40 18.12 -7.94 -12.21
C CYS A 40 19.48 -7.27 -12.47
N GLY A 41 19.49 -6.10 -13.11
CA GLY A 41 20.73 -5.32 -13.32
C GLY A 41 21.35 -4.82 -12.02
N TRP A 42 20.51 -4.45 -11.05
CA TRP A 42 20.95 -4.08 -9.70
C TRP A 42 21.62 -5.27 -8.99
N ALA A 43 21.05 -6.47 -9.08
CA ALA A 43 21.60 -7.67 -8.46
C ALA A 43 22.94 -8.09 -9.10
N THR A 44 23.05 -8.02 -10.43
CA THR A 44 24.33 -8.31 -11.11
C THR A 44 25.42 -7.30 -10.73
N GLY A 45 25.08 -6.00 -10.67
CA GLY A 45 25.99 -4.96 -10.20
C GLY A 45 26.41 -5.16 -8.74
N TRP A 46 25.47 -5.54 -7.87
CA TRP A 46 25.75 -5.86 -6.47
C TRP A 46 26.76 -7.01 -6.34
N VAL A 47 26.53 -8.11 -7.07
CA VAL A 47 27.43 -9.28 -7.07
C VAL A 47 28.81 -8.93 -7.60
N ALA A 48 28.91 -8.14 -8.67
CA ALA A 48 30.19 -7.73 -9.25
C ALA A 48 31.04 -6.93 -8.25
N VAL A 49 30.43 -5.96 -7.56
CA VAL A 49 31.12 -5.15 -6.54
C VAL A 49 31.45 -5.99 -5.30
N ALA A 50 30.55 -6.87 -4.87
CA ALA A 50 30.81 -7.80 -3.77
C ALA A 50 32.00 -8.73 -4.07
N GLN A 51 32.11 -9.24 -5.29
CA GLN A 51 33.26 -10.05 -5.73
C GLN A 51 34.57 -9.24 -5.69
N GLN A 52 34.55 -7.97 -6.13
CA GLN A 52 35.72 -7.10 -6.04
C GLN A 52 36.18 -6.89 -4.59
N LEU A 53 35.24 -6.64 -3.67
CA LEU A 53 35.50 -6.49 -2.25
C LEU A 53 36.09 -7.77 -1.63
N VAL A 54 35.51 -8.94 -1.91
CA VAL A 54 36.00 -10.23 -1.40
C VAL A 54 37.37 -10.59 -1.98
N SER A 55 37.65 -10.21 -3.22
CA SER A 55 38.96 -10.41 -3.86
C SER A 55 40.07 -9.48 -3.35
N GLY A 56 39.77 -8.58 -2.41
CA GLY A 56 40.71 -7.60 -1.86
C GLY A 56 41.05 -6.44 -2.80
N LYS A 57 40.33 -6.32 -3.93
CA LYS A 57 40.51 -5.25 -4.93
C LYS A 57 39.59 -4.05 -4.72
N GLY A 58 38.59 -4.20 -3.84
CA GLY A 58 37.67 -3.12 -3.49
C GLY A 58 38.22 -2.22 -2.39
N SER A 59 37.84 -0.96 -2.42
CA SER A 59 38.11 0.03 -1.38
C SER A 59 36.93 0.19 -0.41
N LEU A 60 37.16 0.95 0.66
CA LEU A 60 36.12 1.31 1.64
C LEU A 60 34.96 2.09 0.98
N PHE A 61 35.24 2.82 -0.10
CA PHE A 61 34.22 3.52 -0.85
C PHE A 61 33.24 2.55 -1.51
N GLU A 62 33.71 1.50 -2.20
CA GLU A 62 32.82 0.49 -2.80
C GLU A 62 31.98 -0.22 -1.73
N PHE A 63 32.55 -0.47 -0.55
CA PHE A 63 31.80 -1.08 0.56
C PHE A 63 30.66 -0.18 1.04
N ALA A 64 30.95 1.09 1.32
CA ALA A 64 29.93 2.06 1.74
C ALA A 64 28.88 2.31 0.64
N TRP A 65 29.34 2.41 -0.61
CA TRP A 65 28.48 2.53 -1.79
C TRP A 65 27.54 1.33 -1.92
N LEU A 66 28.06 0.11 -1.82
CA LEU A 66 27.27 -1.12 -1.87
C LEU A 66 26.23 -1.18 -0.75
N GLY A 67 26.60 -0.75 0.46
CA GLY A 67 25.68 -0.64 1.60
C GLY A 67 24.52 0.32 1.31
N ALA A 68 24.81 1.54 0.84
CA ALA A 68 23.78 2.51 0.47
C ALA A 68 22.89 1.98 -0.69
N TRP A 69 23.50 1.35 -1.70
CA TRP A 69 22.79 0.77 -2.84
C TRP A 69 21.91 -0.43 -2.45
N THR A 70 22.28 -1.15 -1.37
CA THR A 70 21.50 -2.22 -0.76
C THR A 70 20.20 -1.71 -0.16
N VAL A 71 20.25 -0.57 0.54
CA VAL A 71 19.04 0.06 1.10
C VAL A 71 18.09 0.47 -0.02
N GLY A 72 18.61 1.09 -1.08
CA GLY A 72 17.82 1.48 -2.26
C GLY A 72 17.20 0.29 -3.00
N GLY A 73 17.99 -0.76 -3.27
CA GLY A 73 17.52 -1.98 -3.90
C GLY A 73 16.47 -2.73 -3.09
N CYS A 74 16.66 -2.80 -1.76
CA CYS A 74 15.68 -3.39 -0.85
C CYS A 74 14.35 -2.63 -0.88
N PHE A 75 14.39 -1.29 -0.86
CA PHE A 75 13.18 -0.47 -0.98
C PHE A 75 12.46 -0.69 -2.33
N ALA A 76 13.21 -0.73 -3.44
CA ALA A 76 12.67 -1.01 -4.76
C ALA A 76 12.04 -2.42 -4.85
N PHE A 77 12.69 -3.43 -4.27
CA PHE A 77 12.18 -4.79 -4.22
C PHE A 77 10.88 -4.90 -3.41
N LEU A 78 10.81 -4.27 -2.24
CA LEU A 78 9.58 -4.22 -1.43
C LEU A 78 8.43 -3.52 -2.17
N ALA A 79 8.70 -2.41 -2.84
CA ALA A 79 7.71 -1.71 -3.65
C ALA A 79 7.23 -2.55 -4.85
N TRP A 80 8.15 -3.27 -5.50
CA TRP A 80 7.83 -4.20 -6.58
C TRP A 80 6.96 -5.36 -6.09
N LEU A 81 7.32 -5.98 -4.96
CA LEU A 81 6.56 -7.06 -4.34
C LEU A 81 5.15 -6.62 -3.92
N TRP A 82 5.02 -5.41 -3.36
CA TRP A 82 3.73 -4.80 -3.06
C TRP A 82 2.89 -4.58 -4.31
N THR A 83 3.49 -4.11 -5.41
CA THR A 83 2.79 -3.91 -6.68
C THR A 83 2.31 -5.24 -7.28
N LEU A 84 3.06 -6.32 -7.05
CA LEU A 84 2.76 -7.65 -7.58
C LEU A 84 1.62 -8.34 -6.81
N ALA A 85 1.70 -8.37 -5.48
CA ALA A 85 0.87 -9.20 -4.61
C ALA A 85 0.15 -8.44 -3.47
N GLY A 86 0.39 -7.14 -3.32
CA GLY A 86 -0.20 -6.31 -2.28
C GLY A 86 -1.72 -6.18 -2.43
N ARG A 87 -2.43 -6.40 -1.34
CA ARG A 87 -3.87 -6.21 -1.21
C ARG A 87 -4.16 -5.57 0.13
N GLU A 88 -5.11 -4.66 0.13
CA GLU A 88 -5.64 -4.02 1.33
C GLU A 88 -7.05 -4.55 1.55
N VAL A 89 -7.32 -5.12 2.71
CA VAL A 89 -8.62 -5.67 3.10
C VAL A 89 -9.14 -4.88 4.28
N ILE A 90 -10.32 -4.31 4.14
CA ILE A 90 -11.02 -3.54 5.16
C ILE A 90 -12.27 -4.34 5.51
N LEU A 91 -12.39 -4.73 6.78
CA LEU A 91 -13.56 -5.45 7.29
C LEU A 91 -14.26 -4.53 8.29
N TRP A 92 -15.51 -4.18 8.02
CA TRP A 92 -16.35 -3.44 8.93
C TRP A 92 -17.34 -4.41 9.58
N ASN A 93 -17.12 -4.77 10.85
CA ASN A 93 -17.97 -5.65 11.63
C ASN A 93 -18.75 -4.83 12.68
N VAL A 94 -19.78 -5.43 13.29
CA VAL A 94 -20.59 -4.87 14.39
C VAL A 94 -19.73 -4.47 15.60
N SER A 95 -18.61 -5.16 15.82
CA SER A 95 -17.63 -4.88 16.88
C SER A 95 -16.57 -3.82 16.52
N GLY A 96 -16.30 -3.58 15.24
CA GLY A 96 -15.28 -2.62 14.81
C GLY A 96 -14.75 -2.75 13.38
N LEU A 97 -13.75 -1.93 13.06
CA LEU A 97 -13.07 -1.89 11.76
C LEU A 97 -11.75 -2.64 11.85
N VAL A 98 -11.59 -3.71 11.07
CA VAL A 98 -10.30 -4.38 10.88
C VAL A 98 -9.68 -3.90 9.57
N HIS A 99 -8.52 -3.27 9.67
CA HIS A 99 -7.67 -2.90 8.54
C HIS A 99 -6.56 -3.92 8.39
N ARG A 100 -6.51 -4.62 7.26
CA ARG A 100 -5.52 -5.66 7.00
C ARG A 100 -4.77 -5.39 5.71
N LEU A 101 -3.44 -5.39 5.80
CA LEU A 101 -2.52 -5.31 4.67
C LEU A 101 -2.01 -6.73 4.40
N GLU A 102 -2.28 -7.27 3.22
CA GLU A 102 -1.88 -8.63 2.81
C GLU A 102 -0.87 -8.53 1.65
N ILE A 103 0.26 -9.23 1.78
CA ILE A 103 1.28 -9.39 0.72
C ILE A 103 1.58 -10.89 0.61
N GLY A 104 0.84 -11.60 -0.25
CA GLY A 104 0.99 -13.04 -0.39
C GLY A 104 0.82 -13.78 0.96
N PRO A 105 1.84 -14.47 1.50
CA PRO A 105 1.74 -15.20 2.77
C PRO A 105 1.84 -14.32 4.02
N PHE A 106 2.29 -13.06 3.90
CA PHE A 106 2.40 -12.14 5.03
C PHE A 106 1.14 -11.27 5.12
N SER A 107 0.54 -11.20 6.31
CA SER A 107 -0.57 -10.29 6.58
C SER A 107 -0.31 -9.51 7.86
N ARG A 108 -0.68 -8.23 7.84
CA ARG A 108 -0.62 -7.35 9.00
C ARG A 108 -2.01 -6.80 9.24
N SER A 109 -2.63 -7.16 10.36
CA SER A 109 -3.97 -6.71 10.74
C SER A 109 -3.92 -5.73 11.91
N TYR A 110 -4.71 -4.68 11.80
CA TYR A 110 -5.00 -3.71 12.83
C TYR A 110 -6.50 -3.70 13.08
N GLU A 111 -6.91 -3.84 14.33
CA GLU A 111 -8.31 -3.82 14.72
C GLU A 111 -8.60 -2.51 15.46
N TYR A 112 -9.67 -1.83 15.07
CA TYR A 112 -10.11 -0.55 15.59
C TYR A 112 -11.56 -0.68 16.07
N GLU A 113 -11.88 -0.16 17.26
CA GLU A 113 -13.25 -0.20 17.75
C GLU A 113 -14.17 0.77 16.99
N GLY A 114 -15.32 0.29 16.52
CA GLY A 114 -16.21 1.05 15.64
C GLY A 114 -16.79 2.32 16.28
N ARG A 115 -16.86 2.36 17.62
CA ARG A 115 -17.39 3.49 18.39
C ARG A 115 -16.46 4.71 18.41
N GLU A 116 -15.16 4.52 18.21
CA GLU A 116 -14.17 5.60 18.25
C GLU A 116 -13.86 6.17 16.86
N ILE A 117 -14.43 5.59 15.79
CA ILE A 117 -14.19 6.01 14.41
C ILE A 117 -15.05 7.25 14.08
N GLN A 118 -14.39 8.39 13.96
CA GLN A 118 -15.00 9.67 13.63
C GLN A 118 -14.45 10.24 12.33
N ASN A 119 -15.21 11.16 11.71
CA ASN A 119 -14.79 11.94 10.54
C ASN A 119 -14.20 11.13 9.38
N LEU A 120 -14.91 10.09 8.95
CA LEU A 120 -14.57 9.34 7.76
C LEU A 120 -14.64 10.27 6.54
N ARG A 121 -13.49 10.57 5.93
CA ARG A 121 -13.37 11.55 4.84
C ARG A 121 -12.40 11.10 3.76
N TYR A 122 -12.69 11.54 2.54
CA TYR A 122 -11.72 11.53 1.45
C TYR A 122 -10.87 12.81 1.53
N SER A 123 -9.55 12.68 1.55
CA SER A 123 -8.62 13.80 1.63
C SER A 123 -7.89 13.96 0.30
N GLU A 124 -8.25 15.00 -0.46
CA GLU A 124 -7.58 15.38 -1.73
C GLU A 124 -6.21 16.03 -1.50
N ASP A 125 -5.98 16.57 -0.30
CA ASP A 125 -4.81 17.38 -0.01
C ASP A 125 -3.49 16.60 -0.07
N ALA A 126 -2.67 16.91 -1.07
CA ALA A 126 -1.29 16.42 -1.21
C ALA A 126 -0.41 16.78 0.00
N GLN A 127 -0.69 17.91 0.65
CA GLN A 127 0.00 18.34 1.89
C GLN A 127 -0.39 17.46 3.07
N SER A 128 -1.64 17.01 3.08
CA SER A 128 -2.18 16.08 4.07
C SER A 128 -1.61 14.68 3.88
N ARG A 129 -1.33 14.21 2.64
CA ARG A 129 -0.60 12.94 2.37
C ARG A 129 0.74 12.84 3.08
N ARG A 130 1.40 13.98 3.33
CA ARG A 130 2.70 14.07 4.04
C ARG A 130 2.59 13.90 5.57
N ASN A 131 1.43 14.19 6.15
CA ASN A 131 1.20 14.18 7.60
C ASN A 131 0.52 12.90 8.12
N GLY A 132 0.27 11.91 7.25
CA GLY A 132 -0.21 10.59 7.67
C GLY A 132 0.93 9.70 8.17
N PRO A 133 0.64 8.65 8.98
CA PRO A 133 1.66 7.74 9.47
C PRO A 133 2.19 6.87 8.32
N GLY A 134 3.25 7.37 7.67
CA GLY A 134 4.09 6.63 6.74
C GLY A 134 3.69 6.68 5.25
N PRO A 135 4.60 6.22 4.36
CA PRO A 135 4.42 6.22 2.90
C PRO A 135 3.32 5.25 2.40
N TRP A 136 2.60 4.61 3.32
CA TRP A 136 1.54 3.64 3.08
C TRP A 136 0.13 4.21 3.39
N GLY A 137 0.03 5.52 3.61
CA GLY A 137 -1.24 6.19 3.84
C GLY A 137 -2.01 6.43 2.54
N GLY A 138 -3.23 5.88 2.45
CA GLY A 138 -4.13 6.14 1.32
C GLY A 138 -4.88 7.47 1.40
N ASN A 139 -5.76 7.70 0.43
CA ASN A 139 -6.53 8.96 0.33
C ASN A 139 -7.79 8.98 1.24
N LEU A 140 -8.17 7.83 1.82
CA LEU A 140 -9.28 7.75 2.78
C LEU A 140 -8.75 7.88 4.21
N ARG A 141 -9.45 8.61 5.05
CA ARG A 141 -9.02 8.91 6.43
C ARG A 141 -10.15 8.78 7.42
N PHE A 142 -9.81 8.36 8.62
CA PHE A 142 -10.68 8.43 9.78
C PHE A 142 -9.88 8.88 11.01
N ASP A 143 -10.56 9.55 11.92
CA ASP A 143 -10.01 9.92 13.21
C ASP A 143 -10.37 8.80 14.22
N TYR A 144 -9.38 8.36 14.99
CA TYR A 144 -9.49 7.35 16.04
C TYR A 144 -8.84 7.91 17.30
N GLY A 145 -9.67 8.34 18.26
CA GLY A 145 -9.21 9.08 19.44
C GLY A 145 -8.42 10.34 19.06
N ALA A 146 -7.16 10.43 19.50
CA ALA A 146 -6.26 11.55 19.19
C ALA A 146 -5.42 11.38 17.91
N LYS A 147 -5.63 10.30 17.13
CA LYS A 147 -4.81 9.99 15.94
C LYS A 147 -5.67 9.86 14.68
N THR A 148 -5.21 10.46 13.58
CA THR A 148 -5.80 10.26 12.25
C THR A 148 -5.12 9.08 11.55
N HIS A 149 -5.92 8.09 11.16
CA HIS A 149 -5.49 6.92 10.40
C HIS A 149 -5.87 7.09 8.92
N ALA A 150 -4.93 6.74 8.03
CA ALA A 150 -5.11 6.83 6.59
C ALA A 150 -5.07 5.43 5.95
N PHE A 151 -5.98 5.17 5.02
CA PHE A 151 -6.19 3.88 4.35
C PHE A 151 -6.66 4.08 2.90
N GLY A 152 -6.72 3.02 2.09
CA GLY A 152 -7.09 3.10 0.67
C GLY A 152 -5.88 3.46 -0.21
N LEU A 153 -4.84 2.65 -0.13
CA LEU A 153 -3.59 2.86 -0.86
C LEU A 153 -3.82 2.74 -2.37
N GLY A 154 -3.63 3.85 -3.10
CA GLY A 154 -3.83 3.88 -4.54
C GLY A 154 -5.30 3.89 -4.99
N VAL A 155 -6.23 4.23 -4.09
CA VAL A 155 -7.64 4.49 -4.43
C VAL A 155 -7.76 5.84 -5.14
N ASP A 156 -8.47 5.84 -6.27
CA ASP A 156 -8.76 7.08 -7.03
C ASP A 156 -9.79 7.96 -6.32
N GLU A 157 -9.96 9.19 -6.74
CA GLU A 157 -11.00 10.09 -6.22
C GLU A 157 -12.41 9.52 -6.42
N ALA A 158 -12.72 9.10 -7.64
CA ALA A 158 -14.01 8.51 -7.97
C ALA A 158 -14.28 7.20 -7.20
N GLU A 159 -13.24 6.39 -7.01
CA GLU A 159 -13.33 5.11 -6.28
C GLU A 159 -13.44 5.35 -4.76
N GLY A 160 -12.73 6.35 -4.24
CA GLY A 160 -12.77 6.75 -2.84
C GLY A 160 -14.14 7.29 -2.44
N LYS A 161 -14.77 8.10 -3.28
CA LYS A 161 -16.15 8.60 -3.07
C LYS A 161 -17.16 7.45 -3.03
N GLN A 162 -17.04 6.46 -3.93
CA GLN A 162 -17.93 5.29 -3.93
C GLN A 162 -17.73 4.38 -2.71
N ILE A 163 -16.49 4.20 -2.26
CA ILE A 163 -16.18 3.46 -1.03
C ILE A 163 -16.73 4.20 0.20
N LEU A 164 -16.61 5.53 0.24
CA LEU A 164 -17.15 6.35 1.31
C LEU A 164 -18.68 6.24 1.38
N ASP A 165 -19.36 6.31 0.25
CA ASP A 165 -20.81 6.17 0.16
C ASP A 165 -21.28 4.78 0.63
N ALA A 166 -20.54 3.72 0.28
CA ALA A 166 -20.83 2.36 0.75
C ALA A 166 -20.63 2.23 2.27
N LEU A 167 -19.56 2.82 2.82
CA LEU A 167 -19.28 2.83 4.26
C LEU A 167 -20.34 3.64 5.04
N GLN A 168 -20.80 4.76 4.50
CA GLN A 168 -21.86 5.56 5.13
C GLN A 168 -23.20 4.81 5.11
N ARG A 169 -23.51 4.06 4.05
CA ARG A 169 -24.74 3.26 3.95
C ARG A 169 -24.74 2.05 4.88
N ALA A 170 -23.57 1.44 5.10
CA ALA A 170 -23.42 0.30 5.99
C ALA A 170 -23.22 0.68 7.47
N ARG A 171 -23.16 1.99 7.78
CA ARG A 171 -23.11 2.48 9.15
C ARG A 171 -24.49 2.26 9.79
N PRO A 172 -24.58 1.53 10.92
CA PRO A 172 -25.84 1.36 11.65
C PRO A 172 -26.36 2.67 12.24
#